data_AF-K3ULQ0-F1
#
_entry.id   AF-K3ULQ0-F1
#
_cell.length_a   1.000
_cell.length_b   1.000
_cell.length_c   1.000
_cell.angle_alpha   90.00
_cell.angle_beta   90.00
_cell.angle_gamma   90.00
#
_symmetry.space_group_name_H-M   'P 1'
#
loop_
_entity.id
_entity.type
_entity.pdbx_description
1 polymer ?
#
loop_
_entity_poly.entity_id
_entity_poly.type
_entity_poly.pdbx_seq_one_letter_code
_entity_poly.pdbx_strand_id
1 'polypeptide(L)' 'MTKIKQVLVGRYYDKVKLQRVLEGLFPEENGVFELRMTNDNWVFYATRDVTMDELKSARLPSTAPK' A
#
# COMPACT_ATOMS: atom_id res chain seq x y z
N MET A 1 -14.51 -9.19 10.55
CA MET A 1 -14.13 -7.83 10.10
C MET A 1 -14.19 -7.82 8.57
N THR A 2 -14.90 -6.88 7.97
CA THR A 2 -14.98 -6.77 6.50
C THR A 2 -13.74 -6.05 6.01
N LYS A 3 -12.94 -6.68 5.15
CA LYS A 3 -11.78 -6.03 4.54
C LYS A 3 -12.19 -5.34 3.24
N ILE A 4 -11.71 -4.13 3.05
CA ILE A 4 -11.97 -3.30 1.88
C ILE A 4 -10.82 -3.50 0.90
N LYS A 5 -11.15 -3.80 -0.36
CA LYS A 5 -10.17 -3.90 -1.44
C LYS A 5 -9.67 -2.51 -1.80
N GLN A 6 -8.36 -2.32 -1.74
CA GLN A 6 -7.66 -1.09 -2.09
C GLN A 6 -6.77 -1.36 -3.31
N VAL A 7 -6.66 -0.37 -4.19
CA VAL A 7 -5.83 -0.44 -5.40
C VAL A 7 -4.99 0.82 -5.50
N LEU A 8 -3.67 0.64 -5.56
CA LEU A 8 -2.70 1.71 -5.72
C LEU A 8 -1.90 1.50 -6.99
N VAL A 9 -1.52 2.59 -7.66
CA VAL A 9 -0.68 2.51 -8.86
C VAL A 9 0.72 2.09 -8.45
N GLY A 10 1.12 0.87 -8.81
CA GLY A 10 2.33 0.21 -8.34
C GLY A 10 3.62 0.94 -8.71
N ARG A 11 3.63 1.65 -9.84
CA ARG A 11 4.77 2.48 -10.27
C ARG A 11 5.18 3.56 -9.28
N TYR A 12 4.29 3.96 -8.37
CA TYR A 12 4.56 5.01 -7.39
C TYR A 12 4.99 4.47 -6.02
N TYR A 13 4.93 3.17 -5.78
CA TYR A 13 5.11 2.61 -4.44
C TYR A 13 6.06 1.42 -4.46
N ASP A 14 7.00 1.43 -3.51
CA ASP A 14 7.90 0.30 -3.27
C ASP A 14 7.16 -0.78 -2.48
N LYS A 15 7.29 -2.06 -2.89
CA LYS A 15 6.63 -3.19 -2.20
C LYS A 15 6.98 -3.26 -0.72
N VAL A 16 8.27 -3.18 -0.39
CA VAL A 16 8.78 -3.38 0.98
C VAL A 16 8.36 -2.21 1.86
N LYS A 17 8.46 -0.97 1.36
CA LYS A 17 8.00 0.21 2.10
C LYS A 17 6.49 0.22 2.26
N LEU A 18 5.74 -0.17 1.23
CA LEU A 18 4.29 -0.25 1.28
C LEU A 18 3.84 -1.26 2.34
N GLN A 19 4.44 -2.45 2.36
CA GLN A 19 4.14 -3.46 3.36
C GLN A 19 4.43 -2.94 4.78
N ARG A 20 5.59 -2.33 5.02
CA ARG A 20 5.93 -1.76 6.33
C ARG A 20 4.97 -0.67 6.79
N VAL A 21 4.53 0.19 5.87
CA VAL A 21 3.54 1.23 6.18
C VAL A 21 2.21 0.60 6.55
N LEU A 22 1.74 -0.40 5.80
CA LEU A 22 0.51 -1.11 6.12
C LEU A 22 0.60 -1.83 7.47
N GLU A 23 1.72 -2.52 7.76
CA GLU A 23 1.98 -3.16 9.05
C GLU A 23 1.99 -2.16 10.21
N GLY A 24 2.52 -0.95 10.00
CA GLY A 24 2.49 0.12 10.99
C GLY A 24 1.11 0.75 11.20
N LEU A 25 0.31 0.84 10.15
CA LEU A 25 -1.05 1.40 10.20
C LEU A 25 -2.07 0.43 10.81
N PHE A 26 -1.87 -0.86 10.58
CA PHE A 26 -2.74 -1.93 11.09
C PHE A 26 -1.89 -2.99 11.82
N PRO A 27 -1.37 -2.66 13.01
CA PRO A 27 -0.60 -3.61 13.80
C PRO A 27 -1.43 -4.85 14.17
N GLU A 28 -2.76 -4.70 14.28
CA GLU A 28 -3.70 -5.80 14.54
C GLU A 28 -3.82 -6.77 13.36
N GLU A 29 -3.57 -6.33 12.12
CA GLU A 29 -3.63 -7.19 10.95
C GLU A 29 -2.32 -7.94 10.69
N ASN A 30 -1.22 -7.57 11.36
CA ASN A 30 0.08 -8.27 11.37
C ASN A 30 0.53 -8.84 10.00
N GLY A 31 0.39 -8.05 8.93
CA GLY A 31 0.81 -8.43 7.57
C GLY A 31 -0.24 -9.19 6.74
N VAL A 32 -1.46 -9.39 7.22
CA VAL A 32 -2.55 -10.08 6.50
C VAL A 32 -3.27 -9.13 5.52
N PHE A 33 -2.51 -8.45 4.67
CA PHE A 33 -3.05 -7.50 3.67
C PHE A 33 -3.25 -8.10 2.28
N GLU A 34 -2.83 -9.37 2.06
CA GLU A 34 -2.87 -10.03 0.74
C GLU A 34 -2.27 -9.16 -0.38
N LEU A 35 -1.18 -8.43 -0.06
CA LEU A 35 -0.55 -7.47 -0.96
C LEU A 35 -0.01 -8.18 -2.21
N ARG A 36 -0.63 -7.92 -3.36
CA ARG A 36 -0.28 -8.49 -4.65
C ARG A 36 -0.19 -7.44 -5.73
N MET A 37 0.67 -7.65 -6.72
CA MET A 37 0.74 -6.79 -7.90
C MET A 37 -0.18 -7.34 -8.99
N THR A 38 -0.99 -6.50 -9.60
CA THR A 38 -1.94 -6.87 -10.66
C THR A 38 -2.08 -5.71 -11.64
N ASN A 39 -1.77 -5.92 -12.92
CA ASN A 39 -1.80 -4.88 -13.96
C ASN A 39 -1.10 -3.58 -13.52
N ASP A 40 0.17 -3.67 -13.08
CA ASP A 40 0.95 -2.54 -12.56
C ASP A 40 0.35 -1.82 -11.35
N ASN A 41 -0.66 -2.40 -10.70
CA ASN A 41 -1.28 -1.86 -9.49
C ASN A 41 -1.01 -2.78 -8.30
N TRP A 42 -0.68 -2.19 -7.14
CA TRP A 42 -0.73 -2.90 -5.86
C TRP A 42 -2.17 -3.04 -5.43
N VAL A 43 -2.58 -4.28 -5.20
CA VAL A 43 -3.91 -4.64 -4.68
C VAL A 43 -3.70 -5.24 -3.30
N PHE A 44 -4.41 -4.71 -2.31
CA PHE A 44 -4.39 -5.22 -0.94
C PHE A 44 -5.75 -5.03 -0.28
N TYR A 45 -5.92 -5.69 0.86
CA TYR A 45 -7.15 -5.67 1.64
C TYR A 45 -6.83 -5.15 3.03
N ALA A 46 -7.55 -4.11 3.45
CA ALA A 46 -7.37 -3.48 4.75
C ALA A 46 -8.71 -3.29 5.46
N THR A 47 -8.69 -3.20 6.78
CA THR A 47 -9.91 -2.94 7.60
C THR A 47 -10.51 -1.55 7.41
N ARG A 48 -9.73 -0.57 6.92
CA ARG A 48 -10.21 0.78 6.54
C ARG A 48 -9.52 1.28 5.27
N ASP A 49 -10.05 2.34 4.68
CA ASP A 49 -9.42 3.05 3.57
C ASP A 49 -8.11 3.73 4.00
N VAL A 50 -7.05 3.56 3.20
CA VAL A 50 -5.73 4.12 3.47
C VAL A 50 -5.51 5.34 2.59
N THR A 51 -5.24 6.48 3.22
CA THR A 51 -5.08 7.73 2.48
C THR A 51 -3.68 7.87 1.86
N MET A 52 -3.56 8.70 0.81
CA MET A 52 -2.26 8.97 0.19
C MET A 52 -1.24 9.59 1.16
N ASP A 53 -1.67 10.37 2.15
CA ASP A 53 -0.77 10.98 3.13
C ASP A 53 -0.13 9.93 4.04
N GLU A 54 -0.92 8.95 4.48
CA GLU A 54 -0.44 7.78 5.24
C GLU A 54 0.55 6.94 4.43
N LEU A 55 0.34 6.86 3.12
CA LEU A 55 1.20 6.11 2.19
C LEU A 55 2.41 6.89 1.68
N LYS A 56 2.57 8.17 2.07
CA LYS A 56 3.65 9.01 1.50
C LYS A 56 5.04 8.42 1.73
N SER A 57 5.24 7.75 2.87
CA SER A 57 6.50 7.11 3.25
C SER A 57 6.83 5.89 2.38
N ALA A 58 5.81 5.25 1.78
CA ALA A 58 5.96 4.14 0.85
C ALA A 58 6.17 4.59 -0.60
N ARG A 59 5.95 5.87 -0.88
CA ARG A 59 6.07 6.43 -2.22
C ARG A 59 7.54 6.39 -2.66
N LEU A 60 7.77 5.88 -3.86
CA LEU A 60 9.07 5.97 -4.51
C LEU A 60 9.41 7.45 -4.75
N PRO A 61 10.67 7.87 -4.58
CA PRO A 61 11.08 9.21 -5.01
C PRO A 61 10.70 9.31 -6.48
N SER A 62 9.86 10.30 -6.81
CA SER A 62 9.39 10.49 -8.17
C SER A 62 10.62 10.61 -9.05
N THR A 63 10.89 9.60 -9.89
CA THR A 63 11.70 9.80 -11.09
C THR A 63 10.84 10.62 -12.03
N ALA A 64 10.59 11.88 -11.66
CA ALA A 64 10.09 12.86 -12.58
C ALA A 64 11.20 13.02 -13.63
N PRO A 65 10.97 12.70 -14.91
CA PRO A 65 11.84 13.20 -15.94
C PRO A 65 11.81 14.74 -15.81
N LYS A 66 13.00 15.32 -15.60
CA LYS A 66 13.23 16.75 -15.63
C LYS A 66 13.03 17.27 -17.05
#